data_AF-A0A1A6A813-F1
#
_entry.id   AF-A0A1A6A813-F1
#
_cell.length_a   1.000
_cell.length_b   1.000
_cell.length_c   1.000
_cell.angle_alpha   90.00
_cell.angle_beta   90.00
_cell.angle_gamma   90.00
#
_symmetry.space_group_name_H-M   'P 1'
#
loop_
_entity.id
_entity.type
_entity.pdbx_description
1 polymer ?
#
loop_
_entity_poly.entity_id
_entity_poly.type
_entity_poly.pdbx_seq_one_letter_code
_entity_poly.pdbx_strand_id
1 'polypeptide(L)'
;MRLPSLLEKSLDLTIWKPPSLKALPQFKRMVVPGHNKLYIVVHQLNKEKFQKVMAWVDVFSIYAFALHVDTSKGDLYVIATRNGDFKRLEVFELCKSVCNSAYTSPEVVFEIVNQPSPKR
;
A
#
# COMPACT_ATOMS: atom_id res chain seq x y z
N MET A 1 -29.65 -46.65 21.45
CA MET A 1 -28.79 -45.46 21.58
C MET A 1 -27.67 -45.56 20.56
N ARG A 2 -27.67 -44.73 19.51
CA ARG A 2 -26.57 -44.60 18.54
C ARG A 2 -26.16 -43.13 18.55
N LEU A 3 -24.90 -42.87 18.85
CA LEU A 3 -24.27 -41.55 18.82
C LEU A 3 -24.31 -40.98 17.39
N PRO A 4 -24.64 -39.71 17.18
CA PRO A 4 -24.46 -39.07 15.88
C PRO A 4 -22.99 -38.72 15.65
N SER A 5 -22.55 -38.98 14.43
CA SER A 5 -21.22 -38.79 13.86
C SER A 5 -20.76 -37.32 13.93
N LEU A 6 -19.77 -37.05 14.77
CA LEU A 6 -18.99 -35.80 14.79
C LEU A 6 -17.90 -35.83 13.72
N LEU A 7 -18.28 -35.81 12.44
CA LEU A 7 -17.31 -35.75 11.35
C LEU A 7 -17.93 -35.09 10.11
N GLU A 8 -18.24 -33.80 10.23
CA GLU A 8 -18.42 -32.88 9.11
C GLU A 8 -18.65 -31.45 9.65
N LYS A 9 -17.71 -30.96 10.47
CA LYS A 9 -17.52 -29.51 10.58
C LYS A 9 -16.54 -29.14 9.49
N SER A 10 -17.07 -28.77 8.33
CA SER A 10 -16.34 -28.05 7.30
C SER A 10 -15.61 -26.90 7.96
N LEU A 11 -14.28 -26.93 7.94
CA LEU A 11 -13.47 -25.76 8.20
C LEU A 11 -13.79 -24.76 7.09
N ASP A 12 -14.71 -23.84 7.36
CA ASP A 12 -14.76 -22.56 6.67
C ASP A 12 -13.46 -21.82 7.01
N LEU A 13 -12.41 -22.18 6.29
CA LEU A 13 -11.26 -21.32 6.05
C LEU A 13 -11.79 -20.10 5.30
N THR A 14 -12.43 -19.19 6.03
CA THR A 14 -12.68 -17.84 5.58
C THR A 14 -11.30 -17.30 5.23
N ILE A 15 -11.00 -17.25 3.94
CA ILE A 15 -9.76 -16.72 3.40
C ILE A 15 -9.65 -15.31 3.97
N TRP A 16 -8.85 -15.15 5.02
CA TRP A 16 -8.61 -13.85 5.63
C TRP A 16 -7.86 -13.04 4.58
N LYS A 17 -8.63 -12.24 3.84
CA LYS A 17 -8.07 -11.29 2.90
C LYS A 17 -7.65 -10.08 3.75
N PRO A 18 -6.37 -9.74 3.81
CA PRO A 18 -5.95 -8.54 4.53
C PRO A 18 -6.75 -7.36 3.98
N PRO A 19 -7.22 -6.45 4.84
CA PRO A 19 -7.95 -5.27 4.39
C PRO A 19 -7.08 -4.51 3.38
N SER A 20 -7.68 -4.09 2.26
CA SER A 20 -7.05 -3.17 1.30
C SER A 20 -6.46 -1.99 2.07
N LEU A 21 -5.24 -1.56 1.71
CA LEU A 21 -4.58 -0.40 2.30
C LEU A 21 -5.50 0.81 2.25
N LYS A 22 -6.25 1.02 1.16
CA LYS A 22 -7.24 2.11 1.06
C LYS A 22 -8.25 2.15 2.23
N ALA A 23 -8.54 1.02 2.85
CA ALA A 23 -9.48 0.94 3.96
C ALA A 23 -8.88 1.36 5.31
N LEU A 24 -7.56 1.52 5.42
CA LEU A 24 -6.89 1.90 6.66
C LEU A 24 -7.35 3.30 7.13
N PRO A 25 -7.53 3.51 8.44
CA PRO A 25 -7.96 4.80 9.00
C PRO A 25 -7.08 5.98 8.59
N GLN A 26 -5.76 5.76 8.49
CA GLN A 26 -4.78 6.77 8.09
C GLN A 26 -5.06 7.26 6.67
N PHE A 27 -5.31 6.33 5.75
CA PHE A 27 -5.64 6.67 4.36
C PHE A 27 -7.05 7.25 4.19
N LYS A 28 -8.02 6.84 5.01
CA LYS A 28 -9.36 7.45 5.01
C LYS A 28 -9.36 8.94 5.39
N ARG A 29 -8.38 9.37 6.18
CA ARG A 29 -8.21 10.78 6.59
C ARG A 29 -7.45 11.61 5.56
N MET A 30 -6.82 10.98 4.58
CA MET A 30 -6.04 11.63 3.54
C MET A 30 -6.87 11.76 2.26
N VAL A 31 -6.96 12.97 1.70
CA VAL A 31 -7.70 13.24 0.47
C VAL A 31 -6.73 13.72 -0.59
N VAL A 32 -6.60 12.94 -1.68
CA VAL A 32 -5.78 13.29 -2.85
C VAL A 32 -6.65 13.19 -4.11
N PRO A 33 -6.72 14.25 -4.94
CA PRO A 33 -7.46 14.22 -6.20
C PRO A 33 -6.76 13.30 -7.20
N GLY A 34 -7.53 12.62 -8.06
CA GLY A 34 -6.98 11.74 -9.10
C GLY A 34 -7.60 10.34 -9.09
N HIS A 35 -7.55 9.71 -10.27
CA HIS A 35 -8.18 8.41 -10.54
C HIS A 35 -7.25 7.25 -10.22
N ASN A 36 -6.01 7.32 -10.72
CA ASN A 36 -4.97 6.33 -10.44
C ASN A 36 -4.25 6.71 -9.14
N LYS A 37 -4.21 5.76 -8.20
CA LYS A 37 -3.67 5.97 -6.85
C LYS A 37 -2.67 4.89 -6.48
N LEU A 38 -1.64 5.29 -5.78
CA LEU A 38 -0.68 4.43 -5.13
C LEU A 38 -0.71 4.71 -3.63
N TYR A 39 -0.99 3.67 -2.84
CA TYR A 39 -0.92 3.70 -1.39
C TYR A 39 0.39 3.02 -0.97
N ILE A 40 1.17 3.67 -0.12
CA ILE A 40 2.44 3.12 0.41
C ILE A 40 2.44 3.29 1.93
N VAL A 41 2.82 2.24 2.64
CA VAL A 41 3.16 2.27 4.06
C VAL A 41 4.64 1.92 4.17
N VAL A 42 5.42 2.78 4.82
CA VAL A 42 6.81 2.55 5.16
C VAL A 42 6.92 2.41 6.67
N HIS A 43 7.21 1.21 7.14
CA HIS A 43 7.42 0.88 8.54
C HIS A 43 8.83 1.23 9.00
N GLN A 44 8.96 1.48 10.31
CA GLN A 44 10.24 1.84 10.95
C GLN A 44 10.91 3.00 10.21
N LEU A 45 10.15 4.08 10.07
CA LEU A 45 10.56 5.29 9.39
C LEU A 45 11.83 5.85 10.02
N ASN A 46 12.80 6.16 9.17
CA ASN A 46 14.00 6.90 9.53
C ASN A 46 14.22 8.03 8.51
N LYS A 47 15.21 8.89 8.77
CA LYS A 47 15.51 10.04 7.92
C LYS A 47 15.83 9.64 6.47
N GLU A 48 16.57 8.55 6.27
CA GLU A 48 16.96 8.07 4.94
C GLU A 48 15.74 7.56 4.14
N LYS A 49 14.91 6.72 4.75
CA LYS A 49 13.67 6.22 4.16
C LYS A 49 12.74 7.37 3.78
N PHE A 50 12.57 8.35 4.67
CA PHE A 50 11.77 9.53 4.41
C PHE A 50 12.30 10.32 3.19
N GLN A 51 13.60 10.57 3.13
CA GLN A 51 14.23 11.29 2.02
C GLN A 51 14.05 10.57 0.68
N LYS A 52 14.18 9.24 0.65
CA LYS A 52 13.98 8.45 -0.58
C LYS A 52 12.55 8.50 -1.07
N VAL A 53 11.58 8.40 -0.16
CA VAL A 53 10.17 8.57 -0.50
C VAL A 53 9.91 9.97 -1.04
N MET A 54 10.41 11.00 -0.36
CA MET A 54 10.23 12.39 -0.81
C MET A 54 10.86 12.64 -2.18
N ALA A 55 12.06 12.09 -2.43
CA ALA A 55 12.73 12.21 -3.73
C ALA A 55 11.97 11.51 -4.85
N TRP A 56 11.31 10.37 -4.57
CA TRP A 56 10.49 9.68 -5.56
C TRP A 56 9.17 10.41 -5.85
N VAL A 57 8.58 11.01 -4.83
CA VAL A 57 7.34 11.79 -4.96
C VAL A 57 7.60 13.17 -5.59
N ASP A 58 8.86 13.59 -5.74
CA ASP A 58 9.26 14.90 -6.28
C ASP A 58 8.85 15.10 -7.76
N VAL A 59 7.67 15.72 -7.90
CA VAL A 59 7.15 16.73 -8.86
C VAL A 59 7.13 16.43 -10.36
N PHE A 60 7.97 15.56 -10.94
CA PHE A 60 7.94 15.36 -12.40
C PHE A 60 7.03 14.23 -12.89
N SER A 61 6.70 13.25 -12.02
CA SER A 61 5.91 12.06 -12.39
C SER A 61 4.60 11.91 -11.59
N ILE A 62 4.47 12.63 -10.47
CA ILE A 62 3.33 12.57 -9.55
C ILE A 62 2.55 13.87 -9.63
N TYR A 63 1.25 13.77 -9.92
CA TYR A 63 0.33 14.90 -10.05
C TYR A 63 0.01 15.53 -8.68
N ALA A 64 -0.30 14.68 -7.70
CA ALA A 64 -0.58 15.11 -6.34
C ALA A 64 -0.28 13.97 -5.36
N PHE A 65 0.07 14.32 -4.14
CA PHE A 65 0.29 13.36 -3.07
C PHE A 65 -0.12 13.91 -1.70
N ALA A 66 -0.28 13.01 -0.74
CA ALA A 66 -0.39 13.33 0.67
C ALA A 66 0.48 12.37 1.48
N LEU A 67 0.94 12.83 2.64
CA LEU A 67 1.74 12.05 3.58
C LEU A 67 1.22 12.19 5.01
N HIS A 68 1.33 11.13 5.79
CA HIS A 68 1.03 11.12 7.22
C HIS A 68 2.07 10.28 7.95
N VAL A 69 2.70 10.86 8.97
CA VAL A 69 3.65 10.16 9.85
C VAL A 69 2.93 9.80 11.14
N ASP A 70 2.80 8.51 11.43
CA ASP A 70 2.33 7.98 12.71
C ASP A 70 3.54 7.76 13.63
N THR A 71 3.84 8.76 14.45
CA THR A 71 4.99 8.74 15.37
C THR A 71 4.88 7.68 16.45
N SER A 72 3.67 7.18 16.74
CA SER A 72 3.47 6.12 17.75
C SER A 72 3.93 4.75 17.25
N LYS A 73 3.80 4.50 15.95
CA LYS A 73 4.21 3.25 15.29
C LYS A 73 5.54 3.38 14.54
N GLY A 74 5.97 4.60 14.27
CA GLY A 74 7.09 4.87 13.38
C GLY A 74 6.75 4.53 11.93
N ASP A 75 5.50 4.72 11.51
CA ASP A 75 5.05 4.43 10.16
C ASP A 75 4.86 5.72 9.34
N LEU A 76 5.21 5.67 8.07
CA LEU A 76 4.88 6.70 7.07
C LEU A 76 3.83 6.16 6.11
N TYR A 77 2.72 6.87 5.99
CA TYR A 77 1.64 6.60 5.05
C TYR A 77 1.70 7.61 3.93
N VAL A 78 1.67 7.14 2.68
CA VAL A 78 1.73 7.99 1.48
C VAL A 78 0.63 7.59 0.51
N ILE A 79 -0.11 8.57 0.02
CA ILE A 79 -0.98 8.41 -1.15
C ILE A 79 -0.41 9.28 -2.25
N ALA A 80 -0.06 8.67 -3.38
CA ALA A 80 0.37 9.37 -4.58
C ALA A 80 -0.64 9.16 -5.71
N THR A 81 -0.78 10.16 -6.58
CA THR A 81 -1.67 10.14 -7.74
C THR A 81 -0.95 10.63 -8.97
N ARG A 82 -1.28 10.05 -10.13
CA ARG A 82 -0.74 10.47 -11.42
C ARG A 82 -1.75 10.24 -12.53
N ASN A 83 -1.54 10.90 -13.68
CA ASN A 83 -2.46 10.82 -14.82
C ASN A 83 -2.34 9.48 -15.60
N GLY A 84 -1.21 8.77 -15.46
CA GLY A 84 -0.98 7.46 -16.07
C GLY A 84 -1.11 6.30 -15.07
N ASP A 85 -1.06 5.08 -15.57
CA ASP A 85 -1.12 3.89 -14.72
C ASP A 85 0.15 3.73 -13.90
N PHE A 86 0.03 3.49 -12.59
CA PHE A 86 1.14 3.03 -11.76
C PHE A 86 1.60 1.65 -12.23
N LYS A 87 2.84 1.56 -12.71
CA LYS A 87 3.44 0.28 -13.14
C LYS A 87 4.04 -0.41 -11.92
N ARG A 88 3.72 -1.70 -11.76
CA ARG A 88 4.20 -2.50 -10.62
C ARG A 88 5.72 -2.51 -10.49
N LEU A 89 6.44 -2.59 -11.61
CA LEU A 89 7.91 -2.60 -11.64
C LEU A 89 8.50 -1.29 -11.08
N GLU A 90 7.96 -0.15 -11.47
CA GLU A 90 8.43 1.17 -11.01
C GLU A 90 8.22 1.33 -9.50
N VAL A 91 7.06 0.94 -8.99
CA VAL A 91 6.75 0.97 -7.56
C VAL A 91 7.63 -0.01 -6.78
N PHE A 92 7.97 -1.15 -7.39
CA PHE A 92 8.88 -2.12 -6.79
C PHE A 92 10.30 -1.56 -6.66
N GLU A 93 10.82 -0.89 -7.68
CA GLU A 93 12.15 -0.24 -7.62
C GLU A 93 12.20 0.87 -6.55
N LEU A 94 11.12 1.64 -6.38
CA LEU A 94 10.96 2.54 -5.23
C LEU A 94 11.11 1.78 -3.91
N CYS A 95 10.32 0.73 -3.70
CA CYS A 95 10.33 -0.03 -2.44
C CYS A 95 11.72 -0.61 -2.15
N LYS A 96 12.41 -1.12 -3.17
CA LYS A 96 13.77 -1.63 -3.08
C LYS A 96 14.76 -0.54 -2.65
N SER A 97 14.66 0.65 -3.25
CA SER A 97 15.51 1.78 -2.86
C SER A 97 15.30 2.18 -1.40
N VAL A 98 14.05 2.16 -0.91
CA VAL A 98 13.69 2.51 0.48
C VAL A 98 14.21 1.47 1.48
N CYS A 99 14.11 0.17 1.17
CA CYS A 99 14.46 -0.90 2.09
C CYS A 99 15.96 -1.23 2.16
N ASN A 100 16.83 -0.71 1.28
CA ASN A 100 18.24 -1.12 1.17
C ASN A 100 18.46 -2.66 1.10
N SER A 101 17.41 -3.41 0.75
CA SER A 101 17.38 -4.87 0.75
C SER A 101 16.92 -5.35 -0.62
N ALA A 102 17.53 -6.43 -1.10
CA ALA A 102 17.23 -7.05 -2.39
C ALA A 102 15.80 -7.63 -2.47
N TYR A 103 15.07 -7.66 -1.36
CA TYR A 103 13.72 -8.19 -1.25
C TYR A 103 12.79 -7.13 -0.66
N THR A 104 11.52 -7.14 -1.09
CA THR A 104 10.40 -6.51 -0.38
C THR A 104 10.30 -7.14 1.02
N SER A 105 11.11 -6.60 1.94
CA SER A 105 10.94 -6.75 3.38
C SER A 105 9.53 -6.29 3.76
N PRO A 106 8.91 -6.82 4.83
CA PRO A 106 7.65 -6.28 5.37
C PRO A 106 7.73 -4.80 5.76
N GLU A 107 8.90 -4.17 5.66
CA GLU A 107 9.13 -2.74 5.90
C GLU A 107 8.40 -1.79 4.95
N VAL A 108 8.07 -2.21 3.72
CA VAL A 108 7.30 -1.38 2.79
C VAL A 108 6.16 -2.19 2.19
N VAL A 109 4.93 -1.70 2.38
CA VAL A 109 3.72 -2.30 1.83
C VAL A 109 3.08 -1.31 0.88
N PHE A 110 2.64 -1.76 -0.29
CA PHE A 110 2.00 -0.89 -1.27
C PHE A 110 0.78 -1.52 -1.93
N GLU A 111 -0.11 -0.65 -2.42
CA GLU A 111 -1.29 -1.04 -3.20
C GLU A 111 -1.46 -0.07 -4.37
N ILE A 112 -1.53 -0.62 -5.59
CA ILE A 112 -1.79 0.12 -6.82
C ILE A 112 -3.26 0.00 -7.16
N VAL A 113 -3.91 1.15 -7.36
CA VAL A 113 -5.29 1.26 -7.82
C VAL A 113 -5.29 2.10 -9.09
N ASN A 114 -5.16 1.44 -10.24
CA ASN A 114 -5.37 2.06 -11.55
C ASN A 114 -6.83 1.87 -11.97
N GLN A 115 -7.45 2.91 -12.51
CA GLN A 115 -8.75 2.78 -13.14
C GLN A 115 -8.63 2.09 -14.49
N PRO A 116 -9.67 1.34 -14.93
CA PRO A 116 -9.69 0.80 -16.27
C PRO A 116 -9.56 1.94 -17.29
N SER A 117 -8.74 1.74 -18.32
CA SER A 117 -8.62 2.71 -19.40
C SER A 117 -10.02 3.02 -19.97
N PRO A 118 -10.35 4.28 -20.27
CA PRO A 118 -11.61 4.62 -20.91
C PRO A 118 -11.78 3.73 -22.14
N LYS A 119 -12.89 2.99 -22.21
CA LYS A 119 -13.24 2.25 -23.42
C LYS A 119 -13.46 3.31 -24.51
N ARG A 120 -12.62 3.29 -25.55
CA ARG A 120 -12.83 4.11 -26.74
C ARG A 120 -13.95 3.52 -27.59
#